data_AF-A0A707KIR6-F1
#
_entry.id   AF-A0A707KIR6-F1
#
_cell.length_a   1.000
_cell.length_b   1.000
_cell.length_c   1.000
_cell.angle_alpha   90.00
_cell.angle_beta   90.00
_cell.angle_gamma   90.00
#
_symmetry.space_group_name_H-M   'P 1'
#
loop_
_entity.id
_entity.type
_entity.pdbx_description
1 polymer ?
#
loop_
_entity_poly.entity_id
_entity_poly.type
_entity_poly.pdbx_seq_one_letter_code
_entity_poly.pdbx_strand_id
1 'polypeptide(L)'
;LLTPETTTAEAGDEPVLIYQRTGAPVAVAPERAAAVKAILAAHNVQIIITDDGLQHYRLARDIEIVVIDGVRRFGNGWWLPAGPMRERASRLKTV
;
A
#
# COMPACT_ATOMS: atom_id res chain seq x y z
N LEU A 1 15.34 1.65 -0.01
CA LEU A 1 14.89 3.00 -0.38
C LEU A 1 15.08 3.14 -1.87
N LEU A 2 14.15 3.77 -2.57
CA LEU A 2 14.30 4.04 -3.99
C LEU A 2 15.20 5.25 -4.21
N THR A 3 15.94 5.23 -5.31
CA THR A 3 16.78 6.31 -5.84
C THR A 3 16.38 6.59 -7.29
N PRO A 4 16.85 7.69 -7.91
CA PRO A 4 16.59 7.97 -9.33
C PRO A 4 17.05 6.86 -10.28
N GLU A 5 18.02 6.05 -9.88
CA GLU A 5 18.58 4.94 -10.64
C GLU A 5 17.86 3.61 -10.40
N THR A 6 16.97 3.54 -9.40
CA THR A 6 16.25 2.31 -9.08
C THR A 6 15.32 1.92 -10.22
N THR A 7 15.49 0.70 -10.72
CA THR A 7 14.76 0.18 -11.86
C THR A 7 13.49 -0.55 -11.43
N THR A 8 12.55 -0.71 -12.37
CA THR A 8 11.32 -1.50 -12.14
C THR A 8 11.61 -2.98 -11.91
N ALA A 9 12.74 -3.49 -12.42
CA ALA A 9 13.19 -4.85 -12.17
C ALA A 9 13.64 -5.07 -10.71
N GLU A 10 14.12 -4.03 -10.03
CA GLU A 10 14.59 -4.09 -8.64
C GLU A 10 13.45 -3.85 -7.63
N ALA A 11 12.60 -2.86 -7.88
CA ALA A 11 11.60 -2.39 -6.92
C ALA A 11 10.15 -2.69 -7.31
N GLY A 12 9.90 -3.20 -8.52
CA GLY A 12 8.56 -3.28 -9.11
C GLY A 12 8.17 -2.00 -9.85
N ASP A 13 7.14 -2.09 -10.68
CA ASP A 13 6.63 -0.98 -11.47
C ASP A 13 5.88 0.06 -10.63
N GLU A 14 4.98 -0.37 -9.73
CA GLU A 14 4.18 0.52 -8.89
C GLU A 14 5.04 1.43 -7.98
N PRO A 15 6.04 0.93 -7.21
CA PRO A 15 6.82 1.80 -6.33
C PRO A 15 7.68 2.81 -7.10
N VAL A 16 8.23 2.40 -8.25
CA VAL A 16 9.00 3.29 -9.14
C VAL A 16 8.10 4.36 -9.73
N LEU A 17 6.89 4.00 -10.17
CA LEU A 17 5.91 4.95 -10.69
C LEU A 17 5.51 5.99 -9.63
N ILE A 18 5.23 5.55 -8.40
CA ILE A 18 4.89 6.45 -7.28
C ILE A 18 6.04 7.41 -7.00
N TYR A 19 7.27 6.89 -6.90
CA TYR A 19 8.47 7.70 -6.66
C TYR A 19 8.66 8.77 -7.74
N GLN A 20 8.57 8.39 -9.02
CA GLN A 20 8.74 9.31 -10.15
C GLN A 20 7.62 10.35 -10.25
N ARG A 21 6.37 9.97 -9.95
CA ARG A 21 5.21 10.88 -10.07
C ARG A 21 5.12 11.89 -8.94
N THR A 22 5.51 11.50 -7.73
CA THR A 22 5.29 12.29 -6.52
C THR A 22 6.55 12.99 -6.02
N GLY A 23 7.73 12.44 -6.33
CA GLY A 23 9.00 12.88 -5.72
C GLY A 23 9.11 12.59 -4.22
N ALA A 24 8.13 11.88 -3.62
CA ALA A 24 8.17 11.52 -2.22
C ALA A 24 9.17 10.36 -1.98
N PRO A 25 9.78 10.25 -0.79
CA PRO A 25 10.58 9.08 -0.43
C PRO A 25 9.74 7.81 -0.47
N VAL A 26 10.23 6.79 -1.20
CA VAL A 26 9.58 5.49 -1.29
C VAL A 26 10.54 4.40 -0.81
N ALA A 27 10.00 3.45 -0.04
CA ALA A 27 10.72 2.26 0.39
C ALA A 27 9.86 1.02 0.13
N VAL A 28 10.50 0.00 -0.45
CA VAL A 28 9.92 -1.33 -0.63
C VAL A 28 10.67 -2.29 0.27
N ALA A 29 9.92 -3.10 1.01
CA ALA A 29 10.47 -4.21 1.79
C ALA A 29 9.39 -5.29 1.97
N PRO A 30 9.77 -6.58 2.04
CA PRO A 30 8.82 -7.65 2.36
C PRO A 30 8.08 -7.41 3.68
N GLU A 31 8.78 -6.85 4.67
CA GLU A 31 8.18 -6.40 5.92
C GLU A 31 8.00 -4.87 5.90
N ARG A 32 6.74 -4.42 5.89
CA ARG A 32 6.44 -2.98 5.80
C ARG A 32 7.03 -2.15 6.94
N ALA A 33 7.10 -2.70 8.15
CA ALA A 33 7.71 -2.00 9.29
C ALA A 33 9.20 -1.68 9.04
N ALA A 34 9.93 -2.55 8.32
CA ALA A 34 11.31 -2.28 7.94
C ALA A 34 11.41 -1.15 6.92
N ALA A 35 10.50 -1.09 5.94
CA ALA A 35 10.42 0.02 4.98
C ALA A 35 10.15 1.36 5.69
N VAL A 36 9.22 1.38 6.65
CA VAL A 36 8.92 2.59 7.44
C VAL A 36 10.14 3.03 8.25
N LYS A 37 10.81 2.12 8.95
CA LYS A 37 12.05 2.44 9.70
C LYS A 37 13.13 3.02 8.78
N ALA A 38 13.28 2.50 7.57
CA ALA A 38 14.24 3.02 6.60
C ALA A 38 13.90 4.46 6.16
N ILE A 39 12.62 4.77 5.91
CA ILE A 39 12.19 6.13 5.57
C ILE A 39 12.47 7.08 6.73
N LEU A 40 12.07 6.71 7.95
CA LEU A 40 12.25 7.56 9.14
C LEU A 40 13.72 7.81 9.49
N ALA A 41 14.61 6.85 9.17
CA ALA A 41 16.05 7.02 9.39
C ALA A 41 16.70 7.96 8.36
N ALA A 42 16.19 7.99 7.13
CA ALA A 42 16.78 8.76 6.03
C ALA A 42 16.10 10.12 5.80
N HIS A 43 14.85 10.29 6.24
CA HIS A 43 14.04 11.45 5.94
C HIS A 43 13.23 11.88 7.16
N ASN A 44 13.09 13.20 7.34
CA ASN A 44 12.22 13.77 8.35
C ASN A 44 10.79 13.90 7.79
N VAL A 45 10.02 12.81 7.84
CA VAL A 45 8.63 12.77 7.37
C VAL A 45 7.65 12.84 8.54
N GLN A 46 6.50 13.45 8.30
CA GLN A 46 5.42 13.57 9.29
C GLN A 46 4.30 12.55 9.08
N ILE A 47 4.17 12.03 7.85
CA ILE A 47 3.10 11.12 7.43
C ILE A 47 3.73 9.99 6.62
N ILE A 48 3.30 8.76 6.91
CA ILE A 48 3.61 7.57 6.12
C ILE A 48 2.33 7.13 5.42
N ILE A 49 2.39 6.96 4.10
CA ILE A 49 1.31 6.38 3.30
C ILE A 49 1.74 4.98 2.87
N THR A 50 0.87 4.01 3.12
CA THR A 50 1.10 2.62 2.74
C THR A 50 0.21 2.24 1.56
N ASP A 51 0.80 2.05 0.39
CA ASP A 51 0.05 1.59 -0.78
C ASP A 51 -0.41 0.14 -0.61
N ASP A 52 -1.68 -0.17 -0.87
CA ASP A 52 -2.31 -1.47 -0.60
C ASP A 52 -2.07 -2.02 0.84
N GLY A 53 -2.09 -1.14 1.85
CA GLY A 53 -1.72 -1.48 3.23
C GLY A 53 -2.80 -2.19 4.06
N LEU A 54 -4.03 -2.31 3.56
CA LEU A 54 -5.19 -2.73 4.35
C LEU A 54 -5.06 -4.15 4.92
N GLN A 55 -4.52 -5.08 4.13
CA GLN A 55 -4.30 -6.47 4.54
C GLN A 55 -3.04 -6.64 5.42
N HIS A 56 -2.22 -5.60 5.60
CA HIS A 56 -0.99 -5.66 6.40
C HIS A 56 -1.20 -5.30 7.87
N TYR A 57 -2.01 -6.10 8.56
CA TYR A 57 -2.41 -5.90 9.96
C TYR A 57 -1.27 -5.75 10.99
N ARG A 58 -0.05 -6.23 10.67
CA ARG A 58 1.11 -6.10 11.57
C ARG A 58 1.67 -4.69 11.63
N LEU A 59 1.36 -3.84 10.65
CA LEU A 59 1.76 -2.44 10.67
C LEU A 59 0.66 -1.63 11.36
N ALA A 60 1.01 -0.98 12.48
CA ALA A 60 0.11 -0.05 13.14
C ALA A 60 -0.24 1.10 12.19
N ARG A 61 -1.51 1.52 12.23
CA ARG A 61 -2.08 2.55 11.37
C ARG A 61 -3.05 3.38 12.16
N ASP A 62 -2.91 4.70 12.06
CA ASP A 62 -3.80 5.65 12.73
C ASP A 62 -5.09 5.88 11.92
N ILE A 63 -4.99 5.80 10.60
CA ILE A 63 -6.08 6.04 9.65
C ILE A 63 -6.03 4.96 8.57
N GLU A 64 -7.20 4.43 8.21
CA GLU A 64 -7.37 3.55 7.05
C GLU A 64 -8.20 4.25 5.97
N ILE A 65 -7.80 4.08 4.71
CA ILE A 65 -8.56 4.59 3.55
C ILE A 65 -8.84 3.40 2.63
N VAL A 66 -10.12 3.12 2.39
CA VAL A 66 -10.55 2.10 1.43
C VAL A 66 -11.10 2.78 0.19
N VAL A 67 -10.63 2.32 -0.97
CA VAL A 67 -11.15 2.72 -2.27
C VAL A 67 -12.10 1.65 -2.79
N ILE A 68 -13.34 2.02 -3.09
CA ILE A 68 -14.35 1.13 -3.68
C ILE A 68 -14.72 1.67 -5.06
N ASP A 69 -14.64 0.81 -6.08
CA ASP A 69 -15.11 1.13 -7.42
C ASP A 69 -16.63 1.39 -7.40
N GLY A 70 -17.06 2.56 -7.86
CA GLY A 70 -18.46 2.98 -7.81
C GLY A 70 -19.42 2.15 -8.68
N VAL A 71 -18.89 1.54 -9.74
CA VAL A 71 -19.65 0.73 -10.71
C VAL A 71 -19.65 -0.73 -10.27
N ARG A 72 -18.47 -1.31 -10.05
CA ARG A 72 -18.30 -2.73 -9.71
C ARG A 72 -18.65 -3.02 -8.26
N ARG A 73 -18.43 -2.08 -7.34
CA ARG A 73 -18.59 -2.25 -5.89
C ARG A 73 -17.92 -3.54 -5.39
N PHE A 74 -18.70 -4.55 -5.00
CA PHE A 74 -18.23 -5.84 -4.50
C PHE A 74 -18.19 -6.96 -5.56
N GLY A 75 -18.39 -6.62 -6.84
CA GLY A 75 -18.47 -7.57 -7.94
C GLY A 75 -19.61 -8.57 -7.74
N ASN A 76 -19.30 -9.86 -7.80
CA ASN A 76 -20.26 -10.94 -7.60
C ASN A 76 -20.47 -11.31 -6.11
N GLY A 77 -19.87 -10.56 -5.17
CA GLY A 77 -19.99 -10.80 -3.72
C GLY A 77 -19.18 -11.99 -3.20
N TRP A 78 -18.47 -12.71 -4.06
CA TRP A 78 -17.64 -13.84 -3.70
C TRP A 78 -16.19 -13.45 -3.46
N TRP A 79 -15.51 -14.29 -2.70
CA TRP A 79 -14.11 -14.17 -2.36
C TRP A 79 -13.22 -14.79 -3.42
N LEU A 80 -11.96 -14.37 -3.48
CA LEU A 80 -10.97 -15.07 -4.31
C LEU A 80 -10.91 -16.56 -3.95
N PRO A 81 -10.87 -17.47 -4.95
CA PRO A 81 -10.83 -17.22 -6.39
C PRO A 81 -12.22 -17.09 -7.07
N ALA A 82 -13.33 -17.37 -6.38
CA ALA A 82 -14.68 -17.35 -6.95
C ALA A 82 -15.22 -15.94 -7.27
N GLY A 83 -14.62 -14.90 -6.69
CA GLY A 83 -14.94 -13.50 -6.91
C GLY A 83 -13.77 -12.57 -6.58
N PRO A 84 -13.92 -11.26 -6.79
CA PRO A 84 -12.79 -10.32 -6.71
C PRO A 84 -12.43 -9.89 -5.28
N MET A 85 -13.24 -10.25 -4.27
CA MET A 85 -13.04 -9.75 -2.91
C MET A 85 -11.88 -10.45 -2.22
N ARG A 86 -10.95 -9.66 -1.65
CA ARG A 86 -9.86 -10.17 -0.80
C ARG A 86 -10.27 -10.33 0.67
N GLU A 87 -11.32 -9.62 1.11
CA GLU A 87 -11.81 -9.58 2.49
C GLU A 87 -13.35 -9.47 2.56
N ARG A 88 -13.95 -9.61 3.75
CA ARG A 88 -15.43 -9.55 3.91
C ARG A 88 -15.87 -8.12 3.72
N ALA A 89 -17.04 -7.91 3.10
CA ALA A 89 -17.67 -6.59 3.08
C ALA A 89 -17.85 -6.01 4.49
N SER A 90 -17.99 -6.86 5.52
CA SER A 90 -18.08 -6.44 6.92
C SER A 90 -16.82 -5.74 7.43
N ARG A 91 -15.66 -5.91 6.79
CA ARG A 91 -14.39 -5.25 7.17
C ARG A 91 -14.49 -3.72 7.09
N LEU A 92 -15.33 -3.21 6.18
CA LEU A 92 -15.60 -1.78 6.02
C LEU A 92 -16.21 -1.13 7.27
N LYS A 93 -16.75 -1.90 8.22
CA LYS A 93 -17.28 -1.38 9.48
C LYS A 93 -16.18 -1.00 10.49
N THR A 94 -14.95 -1.43 10.24
CA THR A 94 -13.81 -1.23 11.14
C THR A 94 -12.63 -0.57 10.44
N VAL A 95 -12.87 -0.01 9.25
CA VAL A 95 -11.95 0.86 8.51
C VAL A 95 -12.24 2.28 8.92
#